data_AF-A0A9D0VZM3-F1
#
_entry.id   AF-A0A9D0VZM3-F1
#
_cell.length_a   1.000
_cell.length_b   1.000
_cell.length_c   1.000
_cell.angle_alpha   90.00
_cell.angle_beta   90.00
_cell.angle_gamma   90.00
#
_symmetry.space_group_name_H-M   'P 1'
#
loop_
_entity.id
_entity.type
_entity.pdbx_description
1 polymer ?
#
loop_
_entity_poly.entity_id
_entity_poly.type
_entity_poly.pdbx_seq_one_letter_code
_entity_poly.pdbx_strand_id
1 'polypeptide(L)'
;RGEAPLALLDEGLKPKRTAGFFAERGITARPPLPADMPAALLALEASGGPEYWLTLNNFYVITRYNRSPMYAMAVYQLSEAIRDAYEQDEDI
;
A
#
# COMPACT_ATOMS: atom_id res chain seq x y z
N ARG A 1 -8.81 -10.41 10.91
CA ARG A 1 -7.71 -9.86 11.71
C ARG A 1 -6.66 -10.95 11.86
N GLY A 2 -5.76 -11.08 10.88
CA GLY A 2 -4.54 -11.87 11.07
C GLY A 2 -3.45 -10.89 11.45
N GLU A 3 -2.64 -11.20 12.46
CA GLU A 3 -1.39 -10.50 12.65
C GLU A 3 -0.56 -10.72 11.38
N ALA A 4 -0.25 -9.64 10.66
CA ALA A 4 0.80 -9.71 9.66
C ALA A 4 2.08 -10.17 10.38
N PRO A 5 2.81 -11.17 9.86
CA PRO A 5 4.06 -11.58 10.49
C PRO A 5 4.99 -10.36 10.58
N LEU A 6 5.38 -9.96 11.80
CA LEU A 6 6.25 -8.80 12.05
C LEU A 6 7.51 -8.84 11.15
N ALA A 7 8.04 -10.03 10.92
CA ALA A 7 9.18 -10.26 10.02
C ALA A 7 8.97 -9.76 8.58
N LEU A 8 7.73 -9.75 8.06
CA LEU A 8 7.42 -9.23 6.72
C LEU A 8 7.36 -7.70 6.70
N LEU A 9 6.99 -7.05 7.80
CA LEU A 9 7.00 -5.60 7.95
C LEU A 9 8.44 -5.07 8.02
N ASP A 10 9.34 -5.82 8.66
CA ASP A 10 10.76 -5.48 8.82
C ASP A 10 11.56 -5.54 7.49
N GLU A 11 11.00 -6.14 6.43
CA GLU A 11 11.64 -6.15 5.11
C GLU A 11 11.68 -4.77 4.43
N GLY A 12 10.87 -3.83 4.92
CA GLY A 12 10.77 -2.45 4.45
C GLY A 12 9.99 -2.28 3.14
N LEU A 13 9.97 -1.03 2.62
CA LEU A 13 9.06 -0.63 1.53
C LEU A 13 9.52 -0.97 0.11
N LYS A 14 10.76 -1.45 -0.09
CA LYS A 14 11.20 -1.88 -1.41
C LYS A 14 10.50 -3.21 -1.74
N PRO A 15 9.75 -3.33 -2.86
CA PRO A 15 9.11 -4.59 -3.22
C PRO A 15 10.13 -5.71 -3.44
N LYS A 16 10.12 -6.71 -2.55
CA LYS A 16 11.05 -7.86 -2.54
C LYS A 16 10.34 -9.21 -2.66
N ARG A 17 9.02 -9.22 -2.58
CA ARG A 17 8.15 -10.39 -2.64
C ARG A 17 7.07 -10.15 -3.68
N THR A 18 6.38 -11.21 -4.09
CA THR A 18 5.26 -11.08 -5.03
C THR A 18 3.93 -11.04 -4.27
N ALA A 19 2.87 -10.52 -4.90
CA ALA A 19 1.53 -10.55 -4.32
C ALA A 19 1.06 -11.99 -4.04
N GLY A 20 1.46 -12.97 -4.87
CA GLY A 20 1.19 -14.39 -4.64
C GLY A 20 1.83 -14.92 -3.35
N PHE A 21 3.07 -14.53 -3.06
CA PHE A 21 3.74 -14.89 -1.80
C PHE A 21 2.98 -14.41 -0.56
N PHE A 22 2.40 -13.20 -0.62
CA PHE A 22 1.56 -12.66 0.45
C PHE A 22 0.19 -13.35 0.50
N ALA A 23 -0.41 -13.64 -0.65
CA ALA A 23 -1.70 -14.31 -0.74
C ALA A 23 -1.69 -15.72 -0.15
N GLU A 24 -0.62 -16.50 -0.38
CA GLU A 24 -0.39 -17.81 0.27
C GLU A 24 -0.37 -17.74 1.80
N ARG A 25 -0.11 -16.54 2.36
CA ARG A 25 -0.08 -16.26 3.81
C ARG A 25 -1.34 -15.55 4.29
N GLY A 26 -2.39 -15.49 3.46
CA GLY A 26 -3.66 -14.86 3.79
C GLY A 26 -3.67 -13.33 3.72
N ILE A 27 -2.62 -12.72 3.18
CA ILE A 27 -2.52 -11.26 3.00
C ILE A 27 -2.86 -10.95 1.54
N THR A 28 -4.05 -10.39 1.32
CA THR A 28 -4.55 -10.08 -0.03
C THR A 28 -4.98 -8.62 -0.15
N ALA A 29 -4.74 -8.04 -1.33
CA ALA A 29 -5.23 -6.71 -1.68
C ALA A 29 -6.66 -6.77 -2.22
N ARG A 30 -7.33 -5.61 -2.21
CA ARG A 30 -8.65 -5.42 -2.82
C ARG A 30 -8.58 -4.19 -3.75
N PRO A 31 -8.80 -4.35 -5.07
CA PRO A 31 -8.99 -5.62 -5.79
C PRO A 31 -7.75 -6.54 -5.72
N PRO A 32 -7.91 -7.85 -6.02
CA PRO A 32 -6.79 -8.78 -6.06
C PRO A 32 -5.72 -8.35 -7.08
N LEU A 33 -4.45 -8.52 -6.71
CA LEU A 33 -3.31 -8.24 -7.58
C LEU A 33 -2.88 -9.50 -8.35
N PRO A 34 -2.27 -9.36 -9.54
CA PRO A 34 -1.60 -10.47 -10.22
C PRO A 34 -0.54 -11.14 -9.33
N ALA A 35 -0.50 -12.47 -9.32
CA ALA A 35 0.31 -13.24 -8.37
C ALA A 35 1.82 -12.99 -8.48
N ASP A 36 2.30 -12.63 -9.66
CA ASP A 36 3.70 -12.31 -9.98
C ASP A 36 4.08 -10.85 -9.70
N MET A 37 3.10 -9.99 -9.40
CA MET A 37 3.33 -8.55 -9.18
C MET A 37 4.20 -8.31 -7.94
N PRO A 38 5.34 -7.59 -8.05
CA PRO A 38 6.16 -7.25 -6.90
C PRO A 38 5.43 -6.32 -5.93
N ALA A 39 5.43 -6.68 -4.65
CA ALA A 39 4.82 -5.94 -3.56
C ALA A 39 5.72 -5.92 -2.30
N ALA A 40 5.40 -5.00 -1.40
CA ALA A 40 5.90 -4.94 -0.02
C ALA A 40 4.70 -4.79 0.94
N LEU A 41 4.89 -5.19 2.19
CA LEU A 41 3.88 -5.04 3.23
C LEU A 41 4.15 -3.79 4.05
N LEU A 42 3.12 -2.97 4.24
CA LEU A 42 3.13 -1.79 5.09
C LEU A 42 2.03 -1.93 6.14
N ALA A 43 2.34 -1.54 7.38
CA ALA A 43 1.36 -1.29 8.42
C ALA A 43 1.37 0.20 8.76
N LEU A 44 0.19 0.81 8.81
CA LEU A 44 0.01 2.19 9.26
C LEU A 44 -0.91 2.22 10.47
N GLU A 45 -0.59 3.08 11.43
CA GLU A 45 -1.44 3.32 12.59
C GLU A 45 -2.68 4.11 12.16
N ALA A 46 -3.88 3.58 12.45
CA ALA A 46 -5.16 4.26 12.24
C ALA A 46 -6.01 4.19 13.51
N SER A 47 -7.05 5.04 13.58
CA SER A 47 -7.92 5.17 14.77
C SER A 47 -8.63 3.85 15.15
N GLY A 48 -8.86 2.96 14.19
CA GLY A 48 -9.48 1.64 14.40
C GLY A 48 -8.50 0.48 14.65
N GLY A 49 -7.21 0.78 14.78
CA GLY A 49 -6.11 -0.19 14.79
C GLY A 49 -5.27 -0.12 13.51
N PRO A 50 -4.25 -0.98 13.38
CA PRO A 50 -3.34 -0.93 12.24
C PRO A 50 -4.05 -1.29 10.93
N GLU A 51 -3.80 -0.49 9.90
CA GLU A 51 -4.18 -0.77 8.52
C GLU A 51 -3.01 -1.39 7.77
N TYR A 52 -3.26 -2.50 7.08
CA TYR A 52 -2.25 -3.20 6.30
C TYR A 52 -2.45 -2.96 4.80
N TRP A 53 -1.36 -2.60 4.14
CA TRP A 53 -1.33 -2.27 2.72
C TRP A 53 -0.30 -3.13 2.00
N LEU A 54 -0.66 -3.66 0.83
CA LEU A 54 0.32 -4.16 -0.13
C LEU A 54 0.72 -2.99 -1.03
N THR A 55 1.94 -2.48 -0.82
CA THR A 55 2.46 -1.35 -1.57
C THR A 55 3.28 -1.83 -2.77
N LEU A 56 3.15 -1.13 -3.90
CA LEU A 56 3.83 -1.46 -5.15
C LEU A 56 5.05 -0.55 -5.39
N ASN A 57 5.75 -0.77 -6.50
CA ASN A 57 6.97 -0.02 -6.84
C ASN A 57 6.76 1.49 -6.87
N ASN A 58 5.61 1.99 -7.36
CA ASN A 58 5.35 3.43 -7.42
C ASN A 58 5.24 4.05 -6.01
N PHE A 59 4.66 3.34 -5.05
CA PHE A 59 4.64 3.78 -3.66
C PHE A 59 6.07 3.89 -3.09
N TYR A 60 6.90 2.88 -3.35
CA TYR A 60 8.32 2.92 -2.99
C TYR A 60 9.05 4.11 -3.64
N VAL A 61 8.75 4.44 -4.89
CA VAL A 61 9.33 5.60 -5.59
C VAL A 61 8.97 6.92 -4.89
N ILE A 62 7.73 7.12 -4.42
CA ILE A 62 7.33 8.33 -3.66
C ILE A 62 8.20 8.49 -2.41
N THR A 63 8.51 7.38 -1.73
CA THR A 63 9.36 7.40 -0.51
C THR A 63 10.81 7.81 -0.78
N ARG A 64 11.24 7.85 -2.06
CA ARG A 64 12.57 8.34 -2.42
C ARG A 64 12.69 9.86 -2.30
N TYR A 65 11.57 10.58 -2.35
CA TYR A 65 11.51 12.01 -2.08
C TYR A 65 11.62 12.28 -0.57
N ASN A 66 10.85 11.55 0.23
CA ASN A 66 10.89 11.58 1.68
C ASN A 66 10.70 10.16 2.23
N ARG A 67 11.65 9.69 3.05
CA ARG A 67 11.72 8.30 3.56
C ARG A 67 10.63 7.91 4.58
N SER A 68 9.59 8.73 4.73
CA SER A 68 8.46 8.45 5.62
C SER A 68 7.33 7.70 4.88
N PRO A 69 6.91 6.51 5.37
CA PRO A 69 5.73 5.81 4.84
C PRO A 69 4.45 6.63 4.96
N MET A 70 4.30 7.38 6.07
CA MET A 70 3.16 8.28 6.28
C MET A 70 3.13 9.41 5.25
N TYR A 71 4.28 9.98 4.90
CA TYR A 71 4.37 10.98 3.84
C TYR A 71 3.92 10.39 2.49
N ALA A 72 4.41 9.20 2.14
CA ALA A 72 4.05 8.55 0.88
C ALA A 72 2.55 8.21 0.81
N MET A 73 1.96 7.76 1.92
CA MET A 73 0.52 7.50 2.00
C MET A 73 -0.30 8.79 1.88
N ALA A 74 0.11 9.86 2.57
CA ALA A 74 -0.57 11.15 2.47
C ALA A 74 -0.55 11.72 1.05
N VAL A 75 0.59 11.62 0.35
CA VAL A 75 0.72 12.03 -1.06
C VAL A 75 -0.20 11.20 -1.96
N TYR A 76 -0.22 9.87 -1.78
CA TYR A 76 -1.11 8.99 -2.54
C TYR A 76 -2.59 9.32 -2.29
N GLN A 77 -3.03 9.39 -1.03
CA GLN A 77 -4.41 9.69 -0.67
C GLN A 77 -4.85 11.08 -1.17
N LEU A 78 -3.96 12.08 -1.11
CA LEU A 78 -4.24 13.39 -1.68
C LEU A 78 -4.43 13.33 -3.20
N SER A 79 -3.60 12.57 -3.92
CA SER A 79 -3.77 12.42 -5.37
C SER A 79 -5.07 11.74 -5.77
N GLU A 80 -5.51 10.73 -5.01
CA GLU A 80 -6.81 10.09 -5.24
C GLU A 80 -7.95 11.08 -4.98
N ALA A 81 -7.91 11.82 -3.85
CA ALA A 81 -8.92 12.81 -3.53
C ALA A 81 -9.02 13.93 -4.58
N ILE A 82 -7.89 14.37 -5.14
CA ILE A 82 -7.89 15.34 -6.24
C ILE A 82 -8.52 14.74 -7.50
N ARG A 83 -8.13 13.52 -7.90
CA ARG A 83 -8.71 12.85 -9.07
C ARG A 83 -10.22 12.70 -8.92
N ASP A 84 -10.67 12.17 -7.78
CA ASP A 84 -12.09 11.91 -7.52
C ASP A 84 -12.89 13.22 -7.52
N ALA A 85 -12.33 14.34 -7.06
CA ALA A 85 -12.96 15.65 -7.14
C ALA A 85 -13.09 16.17 -8.59
N TYR A 86 -12.06 15.97 -9.42
CA TYR A 86 -12.11 16.35 -10.85
C TYR A 86 -13.12 15.50 -11.64
N GLU A 87 -13.18 14.19 -11.39
CA GLU A 87 -14.13 13.29 -12.06
C GLU A 87 -15.58 13.64 -11.71
N GLN A 88 -15.86 14.05 -10.46
CA GLN A 88 -17.20 14.49 -10.04
C GLN A 88 -17.66 15.79 -10.71
N ASP A 89 -16.73 16.71 -11.01
CA ASP A 89 -17.05 17.97 -11.69
C ASP A 89 -17.34 17.79 -13.19
N GLU A 90 -16.78 16.75 -13.84
CA GLU A 90 -17.04 16.44 -15.26
C GLU A 90 -18.36 15.70 -15.51
N ASP A 91 -18.99 15.16 -14.47
CA ASP A 91 -20.28 14.46 -14.51
C ASP A 91 -21.52 15.40 -14.33
N ILE A 92 -21.32 16.73 -14.37
CA ILE A 92 -22.37 17.77 -14.20
C ILE A 92 -22.66 18.51 -15.52
#